data_AF-A0A662KE20-F1
#
_entry.id   AF-A0A662KE20-F1
#
_cell.length_a   1.000
_cell.length_b   1.000
_cell.length_c   1.000
_cell.angle_alpha   90.00
_cell.angle_beta   90.00
_cell.angle_gamma   90.00
#
_symmetry.space_group_name_H-M   'P 1'
#
loop_
_entity.id
_entity.type
_entity.pdbx_description
1 polymer ?
#
loop_
_entity_poly.entity_id
_entity_poly.type
_entity_poly.pdbx_seq_one_letter_code
_entity_poly.pdbx_strand_id
1 'polypeptide(L)' 'MDKNENIHIKLEISRDPHTGALSLLTRFDPNAPNFIKDENGFSWSPTPEERAFLNEAFDLIFKKK' A
#
# COMPACT_ATOMS: atom_id res chain seq x y z
N MET A 1 -6.67 -21.10 5.34
CA MET A 1 -6.05 -19.78 5.56
C MET A 1 -6.27 -18.99 4.30
N ASP A 2 -7.23 -18.07 4.33
CA ASP A 2 -7.54 -17.25 3.19
C ASP A 2 -6.37 -16.31 2.89
N LYS A 3 -5.94 -16.26 1.63
CA LYS A 3 -4.72 -15.53 1.19
C LYS A 3 -4.74 -14.02 1.51
N ASN A 4 -5.88 -13.47 1.92
CA ASN A 4 -6.10 -12.04 2.11
C ASN A 4 -6.10 -11.59 3.58
N GLU A 5 -5.86 -12.48 4.55
CA GLU A 5 -5.85 -12.10 5.98
C GLU A 5 -4.61 -11.26 6.39
N ASN A 6 -3.57 -11.18 5.55
CA ASN A 6 -2.29 -10.53 5.86
C ASN A 6 -2.04 -9.22 5.07
N ILE A 7 -3.09 -8.62 4.49
CA ILE A 7 -2.99 -7.34 3.76
C ILE A 7 -3.56 -6.24 4.66
N HIS A 8 -2.70 -5.34 5.12
CA HIS A 8 -3.04 -4.25 6.03
C HIS A 8 -3.04 -2.87 5.34
N ILE A 9 -3.05 -2.88 4.00
CA ILE A 9 -3.10 -1.68 3.18
C ILE A 9 -4.36 -1.67 2.33
N LYS A 10 -4.82 -0.46 1.99
CA LYS A 10 -5.91 -0.22 1.06
C LYS A 10 -5.46 0.69 -0.07
N LEU A 11 -5.87 0.35 -1.29
CA LEU A 11 -5.67 1.18 -2.46
C LEU A 11 -6.91 2.03 -2.71
N GLU A 12 -6.69 3.29 -3.02
CA GLU A 12 -7.74 4.24 -3.37
C GLU A 12 -7.37 4.97 -4.64
N ILE A 13 -8.30 4.99 -5.60
CA ILE A 13 -8.20 5.80 -6.80
C ILE A 13 -9.10 7.00 -6.57
N SER A 14 -8.53 8.20 -6.65
CA SER A 14 -9.27 9.45 -6.58
C SER A 14 -9.07 10.24 -7.87
N ARG A 15 -10.09 10.99 -8.26
CA ARG A 15 -10.03 11.91 -9.38
C ARG A 15 -10.17 13.33 -8.84
N ASP A 16 -9.21 14.18 -9.14
CA ASP A 16 -9.31 15.61 -8.88
C ASP A 16 -10.45 16.18 -9.76
N PRO A 17 -11.49 16.79 -9.15
CA PRO A 17 -12.63 17.30 -9.89
C PRO A 17 -12.32 18.58 -10.69
N HIS A 18 -11.25 19.30 -10.36
CA HIS A 18 -10.85 20.56 -10.99
C HIS A 18 -9.85 20.34 -12.13
N THR A 19 -8.86 19.48 -11.91
CA THR A 19 -7.81 19.21 -12.91
C THR A 19 -8.12 17.96 -13.75
N GLY A 20 -9.01 17.09 -13.28
CA GLY A 20 -9.28 15.79 -13.88
C GLY A 20 -8.19 14.76 -13.64
N ALA A 21 -7.12 15.12 -12.90
CA ALA A 21 -6.01 14.23 -12.63
C ALA A 21 -6.45 13.01 -11.80
N LEU A 22 -5.93 11.84 -12.14
CA LEU A 22 -6.13 10.61 -11.37
C LEU A 22 -4.96 10.43 -10.41
N SER A 23 -5.27 10.30 -9.13
CA SER A 23 -4.32 9.99 -8.07
C SER A 23 -4.59 8.58 -7.56
N LEU A 24 -3.51 7.84 -7.38
CA LEU A 24 -3.53 6.56 -6.71
C LEU A 24 -2.88 6.72 -5.34
N LEU A 25 -3.63 6.36 -4.30
CA LEU A 25 -3.23 6.48 -2.92
C LEU A 25 -3.16 5.10 -2.28
N THR A 26 -2.05 4.83 -1.59
CA THR A 26 -1.96 3.70 -0.66
C THR A 26 -2.24 4.21 0.74
N ARG A 27 -3.24 3.64 1.41
CA ARG A 27 -3.61 3.93 2.80
C ARG A 27 -3.16 2.78 3.68
N PHE A 28 -2.52 3.10 4.79
CA PHE A 28 -2.03 2.13 5.78
C PHE A 28 -3.01 2.05 6.95
N ASP A 29 -3.27 0.84 7.45
CA ASP A 29 -3.88 0.68 8.77
C ASP A 29 -2.84 1.07 9.83
N PRO A 30 -3.09 2.11 10.65
CA PRO A 30 -2.13 2.56 11.66
C PRO A 30 -1.93 1.55 12.80
N ASN A 31 -2.80 0.55 12.93
CA ASN A 31 -2.69 -0.52 13.92
C ASN A 31 -1.99 -1.77 13.36
N ALA A 32 -1.57 -1.73 12.10
CA ALA A 32 -0.93 -2.86 11.47
C ALA A 32 0.45 -3.14 12.07
N PRO A 33 0.82 -4.41 12.29
CA PRO A 33 2.09 -4.77 12.92
C PRO A 33 3.31 -4.43 12.07
N ASN A 34 3.11 -4.20 10.77
CA ASN A 34 4.13 -3.82 9.79
C ASN A 34 4.19 -2.32 9.52
N PHE A 35 3.45 -1.50 10.28
CA PHE A 35 3.43 -0.06 10.21
C PHE A 35 3.91 0.55 11.53
N ILE A 36 4.85 1.48 11.43
CA ILE A 36 5.43 2.16 12.58
C ILE A 36 5.31 3.66 12.34
N LYS A 37 4.71 4.35 13.30
CA LYS A 37 4.68 5.82 13.37
C LYS A 37 5.48 6.25 14.58
N ASP A 38 6.51 7.06 14.36
CA ASP A 38 7.33 7.65 15.41
C ASP A 38 7.42 9.18 15.25
N GLU A 39 8.23 9.83 16.09
CA GLU A 39 8.44 11.28 16.06
C GLU A 39 9.11 11.78 14.77
N ASN A 40 9.79 10.89 14.04
CA ASN A 40 10.55 11.19 12.82
C ASN A 40 9.79 10.87 11.53
N GLY A 41 8.63 10.22 11.62
CA GLY A 41 7.73 10.02 10.50
C GLY A 41 7.05 8.66 10.49
N PHE A 42 6.92 8.10 9.28
CA PHE A 42 6.23 6.84 9.03
C PHE A 42 7.19 5.86 8.38
N SER A 43 7.29 4.68 8.96
CA SER A 43 8.00 3.54 8.40
C SER A 43 7.01 2.42 8.12
N TRP A 44 7.06 1.88 6.92
CA TRP A 44 6.23 0.75 6.52
C TRP A 44 7.13 -0.36 5.97
N SER A 45 6.93 -1.57 6.47
CA SER A 45 7.65 -2.77 6.06
C SER A 45 6.68 -3.76 5.41
N PRO A 46 6.38 -3.61 4.10
CA PRO A 46 5.34 -4.39 3.43
C PRO A 46 5.55 -5.90 3.59
N THR A 47 4.48 -6.64 3.88
CA THR A 47 4.49 -8.12 3.90
C THR A 47 4.70 -8.67 2.49
N PRO A 48 5.13 -9.93 2.32
CA PRO A 48 5.23 -10.56 1.00
C PRO A 48 3.91 -10.48 0.21
N GLU A 49 2.77 -10.65 0.89
CA GLU A 49 1.42 -10.58 0.31
C GLU A 49 1.10 -9.17 -0.18
N GLU A 50 1.39 -8.14 0.63
CA GLU A 50 1.19 -6.75 0.24
C GLU A 50 2.09 -6.33 -0.93
N ARG A 51 3.34 -6.82 -0.98
CA ARG A 51 4.23 -6.59 -2.13
C ARG A 51 3.68 -7.23 -3.39
N ALA A 52 3.17 -8.45 -3.28
CA ALA A 52 2.55 -9.15 -4.41
C ALA A 52 1.30 -8.40 -4.89
N PHE A 53 0.45 -7.95 -3.97
CA PHE A 53 -0.75 -7.17 -4.26
C PHE A 53 -0.45 -5.83 -4.94
N LEU A 54 0.53 -5.08 -4.44
CA LEU A 54 0.97 -3.84 -5.08
C LEU A 54 1.57 -4.07 -6.47
N ASN A 55 2.33 -5.15 -6.64
CA ASN A 55 2.89 -5.51 -7.94
C ASN A 55 1.84 -5.93 -8.95
N GLU A 56 0.84 -6.70 -8.51
CA GLU A 56 -0.30 -7.06 -9.37
C GLU A 56 -1.06 -5.80 -9.82
N ALA A 57 -1.27 -4.85 -8.92
CA ALA A 57 -2.05 -3.65 -9.21
C ALA A 57 -1.29 -2.61 -10.05
N PHE A 58 0.02 -2.47 -9.87
CA PHE A 58 0.77 -1.32 -10.39
C PHE A 58 2.18 -1.62 -10.92
N ASP A 59 2.66 -2.86 -10.81
CA ASP A 59 4.00 -3.28 -11.24
C ASP A 59 5.14 -2.43 -10.61
N LEU A 60 4.94 -1.97 -9.36
CA LEU A 60 5.79 -0.95 -8.70
C LEU A 60 7.11 -1.46 -8.12
N ILE A 61 7.15 -2.70 -7.64
CA ILE A 61 8.32 -3.28 -6.98
C ILE A 61 9.01 -4.21 -7.97
N PHE A 62 10.15 -3.76 -8.48
CA PHE A 62 11.03 -4.56 -9.32
C PHE A 62 11.25 -5.94 -8.69
N LYS A 63 10.77 -7.00 -9.37
CA LYS A 63 11.17 -8.36 -9.04
C LYS A 63 12.68 -8.42 -9.24
N LYS A 64 13.44 -8.58 -8.16
CA LYS A 64 14.85 -8.98 -8.29
C LYS A 64 14.84 -10.32 -9.03
N LYS A 65 15.46 -10.33 -10.22
CA LYS A 65 15.78 -11.55 -10.96
C LYS A 65 16.71 -12.43 -10.15
#